data_AF-A0A948UE13-F1
#
_entry.id   AF-A0A948UE13-F1
#
_cell.length_a   1.000
_cell.length_b   1.000
_cell.length_c   1.000
_cell.angle_alpha   90.00
_cell.angle_beta   90.00
_cell.angle_gamma   90.00
#
_symmetry.space_group_name_H-M   'P 1'
#
loop_
_entity.id
_entity.type
_entity.pdbx_description
1 polymer ?
#
loop_
_entity_poly.entity_id
_entity_poly.type
_entity_poly.pdbx_seq_one_letter_code
_entity_poly.pdbx_strand_id
1 'polypeptide(L)'
;MKSVKILGAGISGLTAAINLAKAGYKVEVYEKKVKEQFSNKLKSSLVNRFLWEKAGFGNYAFLIHKLKNSRDLFGSLYSFHNFNFLQRIIYPIALFYMRKKYPKLKL
;
A
#
# COMPACT_ATOMS: atom_id res chain seq x y z
N MET A 1 -4.93 30.85 -21.22
CA MET A 1 -5.49 29.68 -20.49
C MET A 1 -5.24 29.83 -19.00
N LYS A 2 -6.26 29.72 -18.17
CA LYS A 2 -6.10 29.73 -16.70
C LYS A 2 -5.53 28.36 -16.25
N SER A 3 -4.50 28.37 -15.42
CA SER A 3 -3.93 27.15 -14.82
C SER A 3 -4.61 26.89 -13.46
N VAL A 4 -5.00 25.64 -13.21
CA VAL A 4 -5.63 25.20 -11.97
C VAL A 4 -4.67 24.28 -11.22
N LYS A 5 -4.36 24.65 -9.97
CA LYS A 5 -3.50 23.86 -9.08
C LYS A 5 -4.38 23.08 -8.11
N ILE A 6 -4.19 21.77 -8.06
CA ILE A 6 -4.92 20.88 -7.15
C ILE A 6 -3.96 20.40 -6.07
N LEU A 7 -4.33 20.59 -4.81
CA LEU A 7 -3.56 20.14 -3.66
C LEU A 7 -4.18 18.83 -3.12
N GLY A 8 -3.47 17.72 -3.28
CA GLY A 8 -3.87 16.36 -2.94
C GLY A 8 -4.12 15.50 -4.19
N ALA A 9 -3.45 14.36 -4.30
CA ALA A 9 -3.61 13.33 -5.32
C ALA A 9 -4.39 12.10 -4.80
N GLY A 10 -5.26 12.31 -3.80
CA GLY A 10 -6.28 11.33 -3.43
C GLY A 10 -7.36 11.18 -4.51
N ILE A 11 -8.33 10.30 -4.26
CA ILE A 11 -9.37 9.97 -5.25
C ILE A 11 -10.18 11.20 -5.69
N SER A 12 -10.48 12.12 -4.78
CA SER A 12 -11.18 13.37 -5.06
C SER A 12 -10.35 14.33 -5.90
N GLY A 13 -9.06 14.51 -5.57
CA GLY A 13 -8.14 15.39 -6.29
C GLY A 13 -7.87 14.92 -7.72
N LEU A 14 -7.67 13.61 -7.92
CA LEU A 14 -7.51 13.03 -9.25
C LEU A 14 -8.79 13.14 -10.09
N THR A 15 -9.97 12.93 -9.47
CA THR A 15 -11.26 13.08 -10.16
C THR A 15 -11.47 14.53 -10.63
N ALA A 16 -11.20 15.51 -9.76
CA ALA A 16 -11.26 16.92 -10.13
C ALA A 16 -10.28 17.26 -11.27
N ALA A 17 -9.06 16.72 -11.20
CA ALA A 17 -8.04 16.93 -12.23
C ALA A 17 -8.49 16.45 -13.61
N ILE A 18 -9.07 15.25 -13.67
CA ILE A 18 -9.57 14.65 -14.91
C ILE A 18 -10.68 15.51 -15.51
N ASN A 19 -11.65 15.94 -14.71
CA ASN A 19 -12.78 16.74 -15.19
C ASN A 19 -12.32 18.12 -15.71
N LEU A 20 -11.40 18.77 -14.99
CA LEU A 20 -10.85 20.06 -15.40
C LEU A 20 -9.97 19.95 -16.66
N ALA A 21 -9.17 18.89 -16.77
CA ALA A 21 -8.37 18.62 -17.97
C ALA A 21 -9.28 18.38 -19.19
N LYS A 22 -10.37 17.60 -19.03
CA LYS A 22 -11.38 17.38 -20.09
C LYS A 22 -12.09 18.66 -20.50
N ALA A 23 -12.30 19.59 -19.57
CA ALA A 23 -12.86 20.92 -19.84
C ALA A 23 -11.85 21.91 -20.46
N GLY A 24 -10.63 21.48 -20.79
CA GLY A 24 -9.63 22.29 -21.48
C GLY A 24 -8.77 23.17 -20.56
N TYR A 25 -8.80 22.97 -19.24
CA TYR A 25 -7.93 23.68 -18.32
C TYR A 25 -6.55 23.03 -18.24
N LYS A 26 -5.51 23.85 -18.05
CA LYS A 26 -4.19 23.34 -17.68
C LYS A 26 -4.22 23.00 -16.19
N VAL A 27 -3.98 21.74 -15.84
CA VAL A 27 -4.08 21.26 -14.45
C VAL A 27 -2.72 20.79 -13.95
N GLU A 28 -2.37 21.19 -12.73
CA GLU A 28 -1.18 20.76 -12.01
C GLU A 28 -1.61 20.15 -10.66
N VAL A 29 -1.30 18.88 -10.43
CA VAL A 29 -1.65 18.17 -9.18
C VAL A 29 -0.42 18.06 -8.29
N TYR A 30 -0.53 18.52 -7.06
CA TYR A 30 0.52 18.47 -6.05
C TYR A 30 0.06 17.58 -4.90
N GLU A 31 0.78 16.50 -4.64
CA GLU A 31 0.59 15.71 -3.42
C GLU A 31 1.71 16.05 -2.44
N LYS A 32 1.41 16.01 -1.14
CA LYS A 32 2.44 16.10 -0.11
C LYS A 32 3.45 14.98 -0.39
N LYS A 33 4.74 15.18 -0.07
CA LYS A 33 5.68 14.06 -0.08
C LYS A 33 5.28 13.05 1.00
N VAL A 34 4.36 12.15 0.66
CA VAL A 34 3.92 11.03 1.51
C VAL A 34 4.95 9.89 1.43
N LYS A 35 6.22 10.19 1.09
CA LYS A 35 7.26 9.18 0.90
C LYS A 35 7.43 8.34 2.16
N GLU A 36 7.38 8.95 3.34
CA GLU A 36 7.52 8.23 4.61
C GLU A 36 6.29 7.36 4.93
N GLN A 37 5.08 7.92 4.79
CA GLN A 37 3.82 7.22 5.03
C GLN A 37 3.56 6.08 4.02
N PHE A 38 3.83 6.30 2.72
CA PHE A 38 3.77 5.23 1.72
C PHE A 38 4.93 4.26 1.84
N SER A 39 6.14 4.70 2.21
CA SER A 39 7.27 3.75 2.36
C SER A 39 6.98 2.72 3.44
N ASN A 40 6.38 3.12 4.57
CA ASN A 40 6.01 2.17 5.61
C ASN A 40 4.93 1.19 5.14
N LYS A 41 3.94 1.67 4.37
CA LYS A 41 2.91 0.80 3.76
C LYS A 41 3.48 -0.13 2.68
N LEU A 42 4.46 0.33 1.90
CA LEU A 42 5.15 -0.50 0.91
C LEU A 42 5.99 -1.58 1.59
N LYS A 43 6.71 -1.23 2.66
CA LYS A 43 7.49 -2.19 3.46
C LYS A 43 6.60 -3.23 4.11
N SER A 44 5.47 -2.84 4.72
CA SER A 44 4.51 -3.77 5.30
C SER A 44 3.86 -4.67 4.24
N SER A 45 3.47 -4.10 3.09
CA SER A 45 2.95 -4.88 1.97
C SER A 45 3.96 -5.90 1.44
N LEU A 46 5.24 -5.55 1.38
CA LEU A 46 6.30 -6.46 0.94
C LEU A 46 6.47 -7.62 1.92
N VAL A 47 6.47 -7.34 3.23
CA VAL A 47 6.52 -8.38 4.27
C VAL A 47 5.30 -9.29 4.18
N ASN A 48 4.10 -8.73 4.06
CA ASN A 48 2.87 -9.51 3.92
C ASN A 48 2.93 -10.41 2.68
N ARG A 49 3.42 -9.88 1.55
CA ARG A 49 3.60 -10.65 0.31
C ARG A 49 4.61 -11.78 0.48
N PHE A 50 5.74 -11.51 1.12
CA PHE A 50 6.74 -12.53 1.44
C PHE A 50 6.16 -13.65 2.31
N LEU A 51 5.45 -13.29 3.39
CA LEU A 51 4.81 -14.26 4.28
C LEU A 51 3.76 -15.08 3.54
N TRP A 52 2.94 -14.45 2.69
CA TRP A 52 1.94 -15.15 1.88
C TRP A 52 2.57 -16.21 0.96
N GLU A 53 3.66 -15.85 0.28
CA GLU A 53 4.36 -16.76 -0.65
C GLU A 53 5.17 -17.85 0.05
N LYS A 54 5.71 -17.58 1.24
CA LYS A 54 6.55 -18.54 1.99
C LYS A 54 5.77 -19.44 2.93
N ALA A 55 4.81 -18.89 3.65
CA ALA A 55 4.00 -19.64 4.60
C ALA A 55 2.85 -20.39 3.92
N GLY A 56 2.68 -20.23 2.60
CA GLY A 56 1.75 -21.04 1.83
C GLY A 56 0.31 -20.90 2.32
N PHE A 57 -0.10 -19.69 2.74
CA PHE A 57 -1.50 -19.36 2.97
C PHE A 57 -2.23 -19.30 1.62
N GLY A 58 -2.20 -20.39 0.84
CA GLY A 58 -2.77 -20.48 -0.50
C GLY A 58 -4.29 -20.39 -0.51
N ASN A 59 -4.93 -20.20 0.64
CA ASN A 59 -6.36 -20.00 0.74
C ASN A 59 -6.70 -18.99 1.83
N TYR A 60 -7.40 -17.92 1.45
CA TYR A 60 -8.03 -16.98 2.39
C TYR A 60 -8.92 -17.70 3.41
N ALA A 61 -9.40 -18.91 3.11
CA ALA A 61 -10.17 -19.75 4.03
C ALA A 61 -9.49 -19.93 5.40
N PHE A 62 -8.17 -20.10 5.48
CA PHE A 62 -7.48 -20.22 6.78
C PHE A 62 -7.57 -18.91 7.58
N LEU A 63 -7.38 -17.78 6.90
CA LEU A 63 -7.47 -16.45 7.49
C LEU A 63 -8.90 -16.16 7.94
N ILE A 64 -9.89 -16.45 7.11
CA ILE A 64 -11.32 -16.34 7.40
C ILE A 64 -11.74 -17.26 8.57
N HIS A 65 -11.22 -18.49 8.63
CA HIS A 65 -11.52 -19.42 9.71
C HIS A 65 -10.97 -18.93 11.06
N LYS A 66 -9.75 -18.39 11.08
CA LYS A 66 -9.16 -17.77 12.27
C LYS A 66 -9.88 -16.47 12.67
N LEU A 67 -10.29 -15.68 11.68
CA LEU A 67 -11.06 -14.44 11.87
C LEU A 67 -12.46 -14.71 12.42
N LYS A 68 -13.13 -15.80 12.01
CA LYS A 68 -14.47 -16.17 12.50
C LYS A 68 -14.50 -16.41 14.01
N ASN A 69 -13.36 -16.81 14.60
CA ASN A 69 -13.23 -17.10 16.03
C ASN A 69 -12.69 -15.91 16.85
N SER A 70 -12.47 -14.75 16.21
CA SER A 70 -11.87 -13.56 16.83
C SER A 70 -12.94 -12.49 17.03
N ARG A 71 -13.11 -11.98 18.25
CA ARG A 71 -14.10 -10.91 18.56
C ARG A 71 -13.73 -9.55 17.95
N ASP A 72 -12.47 -9.34 17.55
CA ASP A 72 -11.98 -8.11 16.92
C ASP A 72 -11.35 -8.40 15.55
N LEU A 73 -12.19 -8.34 14.52
CA LEU A 73 -11.84 -8.56 13.12
C LEU A 73 -10.95 -7.44 12.56
N PHE A 74 -11.21 -6.20 12.96
CA PHE A 74 -10.58 -5.02 12.37
C PHE A 74 -9.21 -4.74 12.98
N GLY A 75 -8.99 -5.03 14.27
CA GLY A 75 -7.68 -4.82 14.91
C GLY A 75 -6.55 -5.67 14.29
N SER A 76 -6.85 -6.93 13.99
CA SER A 76 -5.88 -7.85 13.35
C SER A 76 -5.54 -7.43 11.92
N LEU A 77 -6.55 -7.01 11.14
CA LEU A 77 -6.35 -6.50 9.78
C LEU A 77 -5.63 -5.15 9.76
N TYR A 78 -5.94 -4.26 10.70
CA TYR A 78 -5.29 -2.97 10.85
C TYR A 78 -3.79 -3.11 11.18
N SER A 79 -3.42 -4.10 11.99
CA SER A 79 -2.02 -4.41 12.31
C SER A 79 -1.21 -4.84 11.07
N PHE A 80 -1.83 -5.52 10.10
CA PHE A 80 -1.15 -5.88 8.84
C PHE A 80 -0.80 -4.67 7.98
N HIS A 81 -1.54 -3.57 8.10
CA HIS A 81 -1.29 -2.33 7.37
C HIS A 81 -0.30 -1.39 8.09
N ASN A 82 0.01 -1.64 9.36
CA ASN A 82 0.96 -0.86 10.13
C ASN A 82 2.32 -1.55 10.16
N PHE A 83 3.37 -0.81 9.81
CA PHE A 83 4.76 -1.29 9.80
C PHE A 83 5.30 -1.47 11.23
N ASN A 84 4.81 -2.52 11.88
CA ASN A 84 5.03 -2.85 13.28
C ASN A 84 6.40 -3.51 13.51
N PHE A 85 6.76 -3.71 14.78
CA PHE A 85 8.09 -4.20 15.17
C PHE A 85 8.46 -5.55 14.54
N LEU A 86 7.51 -6.50 14.48
CA LEU A 86 7.72 -7.79 13.82
C LEU A 86 7.98 -7.62 12.33
N GLN A 87 7.20 -6.77 11.64
CA GLN A 87 7.42 -6.49 10.22
C GLN A 87 8.79 -5.84 9.98
N ARG A 88 9.31 -5.01 10.90
CA ARG A 88 10.66 -4.43 10.79
C ARG A 88 11.75 -5.49 10.83
N ILE A 89 11.62 -6.51 11.67
CA ILE A 89 12.57 -7.63 11.76
C ILE A 89 12.50 -8.51 10.52
N ILE A 90 11.30 -8.77 10.01
CA ILE A 90 11.09 -9.65 8.84
C ILE A 90 11.46 -8.94 7.53
N TYR A 91 11.31 -7.61 7.47
CA TYR A 91 11.55 -6.80 6.29
C TYR A 91 12.88 -7.04 5.56
N PRO A 92 14.06 -7.08 6.21
CA PRO A 92 15.33 -7.32 5.50
C PRO A 92 15.35 -8.67 4.76
N ILE A 93 14.81 -9.73 5.39
CA ILE A 93 14.74 -11.07 4.78
C ILE A 93 13.73 -11.05 3.63
N ALA A 94 12.57 -10.45 3.85
CA ALA A 94 11.53 -10.31 2.86
C ALA A 94 12.02 -9.53 1.63
N LEU A 95 12.75 -8.43 1.85
CA LEU A 95 13.33 -7.60 0.80
C LEU A 95 14.34 -8.37 -0.04
N PHE A 96 15.23 -9.14 0.59
CA PHE A 96 16.20 -9.97 -0.10
C PHE A 96 15.52 -11.02 -0.98
N TYR A 97 14.55 -11.75 -0.42
CA TYR A 97 13.81 -12.77 -1.16
C TYR A 97 13.03 -12.18 -2.34
N MET A 98 12.33 -11.06 -2.11
CA MET A 98 11.53 -10.39 -3.14
C MET A 98 12.39 -9.83 -4.27
N ARG A 99 13.55 -9.24 -3.98
CA ARG A 99 14.49 -8.76 -5.01
C ARG A 99 15.07 -9.90 -5.85
N LYS A 100 15.42 -11.03 -5.22
CA LYS A 100 15.92 -12.22 -5.93
C LYS A 100 14.85 -12.82 -6.86
N LYS A 101 13.59 -12.86 -6.41
CA LYS A 101 12.48 -13.46 -7.16
C LYS A 101 11.89 -12.52 -8.22
N TYR A 102 11.84 -11.23 -7.95
CA TYR A 102 11.27 -10.19 -8.82
C TYR A 102 12.33 -9.14 -9.19
N PRO A 103 13.23 -9.42 -10.15
CA PRO A 103 14.36 -8.54 -10.47
C PRO A 103 13.96 -7.17 -11.04
N LYS A 104 12.74 -7.02 -11.57
CA LYS A 104 12.21 -5.75 -12.09
C LYS A 104 11.58 -4.85 -11.01
N LEU A 105 11.51 -5.32 -9.76
CA LEU A 105 10.84 -4.61 -8.68
C LEU A 105 11.69 -3.40 -8.23
N LYS A 106 11.23 -2.18 -8.52
CA LYS A 106 11.86 -0.93 -8.04
C LYS A 106 11.29 -0.58 -6.66
N LEU A 107 12.04 -0.89 -5.60
CA LEU A 107 11.71 -0.62 -4.20
C LEU A 107 12.64 0.43 -3.60
#